data_AF-A0A9P5WAS0-F1
#
_entry.id   AF-A0A9P5WAS0-F1
#
_cell.length_a   1.000
_cell.length_b   1.000
_cell.length_c   1.000
_cell.angle_alpha   90.00
_cell.angle_beta   90.00
_cell.angle_gamma   90.00
#
_symmetry.space_group_name_H-M   'P 1'
#
loop_
_entity.id
_entity.type
_entity.pdbx_description
1 polymer ?
#
loop_
_entity_poly.entity_id
_entity_poly.type
_entity_poly.pdbx_seq_one_letter_code
_entity_poly.pdbx_strand_id
1 'polypeptide(L)'
;LKLSSPKPTPPPMSPIDTELEKDETRATFLVTGYPRYKCPYVWNTTDQKVEPNDPLKLSTISAWRTDDVRLWDIMAEIITLTLSPSPVNPFRINHTYFEALPLEECVIATGAMVDFLQRVYMKDTPYTNAVYMDIKHLQKMHFALYDELHSFLTERQAAAERGNGQGTVETAVN
;
A
#
# COMPACT_ATOMS: atom_id res chain seq x y z
N LEU A 1 22.05 23.17 43.19
CA LEU A 1 22.05 22.69 41.78
C LEU A 1 20.71 23.10 41.16
N LYS A 2 20.68 24.13 40.31
CA LYS A 2 19.45 24.53 39.60
C LYS A 2 19.20 23.55 38.45
N LEU A 3 18.13 22.77 38.50
CA LEU A 3 17.69 21.97 37.35
C LEU A 3 17.26 22.93 36.24
N SER A 4 17.95 22.85 35.10
CA SER A 4 17.54 23.53 33.87
C SER A 4 16.13 23.06 33.48
N SER A 5 15.25 24.01 33.19
CA SER A 5 13.94 23.73 32.59
C SER A 5 14.11 22.91 31.31
N PRO A 6 13.17 22.00 31.00
CA PRO A 6 13.23 21.22 29.75
C PRO A 6 13.18 22.18 28.56
N LYS A 7 14.13 22.00 27.64
CA LYS A 7 14.22 22.77 26.40
C LYS A 7 12.99 22.42 25.54
N PRO A 8 12.26 23.40 24.97
CA PRO A 8 11.12 23.10 24.12
C PRO A 8 11.59 22.29 22.92
N THR A 9 10.90 21.18 22.67
CA THR A 9 11.14 20.33 21.50
C THR A 9 10.91 21.16 20.23
N PRO A 10 11.82 21.07 19.24
CA PRO A 10 11.61 21.76 17.97
C PRO A 10 10.31 21.28 17.31
N PRO A 11 9.66 22.14 16.51
CA PRO A 11 8.45 21.76 15.79
C PRO A 11 8.75 20.58 14.86
N PRO A 12 7.75 19.71 14.60
CA PRO A 12 7.88 18.58 13.68
C PRO A 12 8.45 19.05 12.33
N MET A 13 9.48 18.34 11.83
CA MET A 13 10.22 18.74 10.62
C MET A 13 9.56 18.21 9.34
N SER A 14 8.62 17.27 9.45
CA SER A 14 7.90 16.69 8.32
C SER A 14 6.39 16.77 8.53
N PRO A 15 5.58 17.04 7.49
CA PRO A 15 4.12 16.91 7.54
C PRO A 15 3.64 15.53 8.04
N ILE A 16 4.46 14.50 7.86
CA ILE A 16 4.19 13.13 8.32
C ILE A 16 4.21 13.03 9.85
N ASP A 17 4.97 13.88 10.53
CA ASP A 17 5.06 13.89 11.99
C ASP A 17 3.74 14.37 12.62
N THR A 18 2.97 15.20 11.90
CA THR A 18 1.63 15.64 12.28
C THR A 18 0.59 14.53 12.09
N GLU A 19 0.74 13.67 11.07
CA GLU A 19 -0.10 12.46 10.90
C GLU A 19 0.24 11.34 11.89
N LEU A 20 1.46 11.37 12.44
CA LEU A 20 1.94 10.48 13.50
C LEU A 20 1.59 11.00 14.91
N GLU A 21 0.85 12.11 15.01
CA GLU A 21 0.29 12.55 16.29
C GLU A 21 -0.53 11.41 16.91
N LYS A 22 -0.41 11.26 18.23
CA LYS A 22 -0.96 10.11 18.96
C LYS A 22 -2.48 10.07 18.86
N ASP A 23 -2.98 9.27 17.93
CA ASP A 23 -4.37 8.84 17.87
C ASP A 23 -4.50 7.51 18.62
N GLU A 24 -5.26 7.51 19.72
CA GLU A 24 -5.51 6.30 20.52
C GLU A 24 -6.28 5.22 19.75
N THR A 25 -6.87 5.56 18.60
CA THR A 25 -7.58 4.62 17.72
C THR A 25 -6.69 3.98 16.66
N ARG A 26 -5.42 4.39 16.56
CA ARG A 26 -4.48 3.92 15.54
C ARG A 26 -3.25 3.29 16.19
N ALA A 27 -2.75 2.23 15.58
CA ALA A 27 -1.47 1.63 15.93
C ALA A 27 -0.43 2.02 14.87
N THR A 28 0.72 2.52 15.32
CA THR A 28 1.80 2.95 14.42
C THR A 28 3.04 2.09 14.66
N PHE A 29 3.60 1.61 13.55
CA PHE A 29 4.79 0.77 13.55
C PHE A 29 5.89 1.40 12.70
N LEU A 30 7.10 1.43 13.24
CA LEU A 30 8.30 1.81 12.50
C LEU A 30 8.99 0.55 12.02
N VAL A 31 9.08 0.36 10.70
CA VAL A 31 9.86 -0.73 10.09
C VAL A 31 11.15 -0.15 9.52
N THR A 32 12.30 -0.68 9.94
CA THR A 32 13.62 -0.26 9.44
C THR A 32 14.38 -1.43 8.86
N GLY A 33 15.17 -1.19 7.81
CA GLY A 33 16.09 -2.16 7.24
C GLY A 33 17.48 -1.58 7.11
N TYR A 34 18.33 -1.76 8.12
CA TYR A 34 19.71 -1.27 8.06
C TYR A 34 20.62 -2.30 7.36
N PRO A 35 21.42 -1.89 6.35
CA PRO A 35 22.31 -2.80 5.62
C PRO A 35 23.27 -3.57 6.52
N ARG A 36 23.73 -2.94 7.61
CA ARG A 36 24.64 -3.55 8.59
C ARG A 36 24.05 -4.82 9.22
N TYR A 37 22.75 -4.84 9.48
CA TYR A 37 22.11 -5.95 10.19
C TYR A 37 21.51 -7.00 9.25
N LYS A 38 21.36 -6.69 7.95
CA LYS A 38 20.85 -7.60 6.92
C LYS A 38 19.48 -8.24 7.29
N CYS A 39 18.71 -7.59 8.15
CA CYS A 39 17.35 -7.98 8.53
C CYS A 39 16.55 -6.74 8.93
N PRO A 40 15.22 -6.76 8.75
CA PRO A 40 14.35 -5.70 9.20
C PRO A 40 14.15 -5.75 10.72
N TYR A 41 13.84 -4.59 11.31
CA TYR A 41 13.43 -4.43 12.70
C TYR A 41 12.17 -3.59 12.76
N VAL A 42 11.31 -3.88 13.73
CA VAL A 42 10.02 -3.21 13.89
C VAL A 42 9.89 -2.68 15.31
N TRP A 43 9.42 -1.45 15.47
CA TRP A 43 9.06 -0.88 16.78
C TRP A 43 7.59 -0.48 16.77
N ASN A 44 6.93 -0.62 17.93
CA ASN A 44 5.61 -0.03 18.16
C ASN A 44 5.82 1.37 18.75
N THR A 45 5.46 2.42 18.01
CA THR A 45 5.68 3.81 18.44
C THR A 45 4.49 4.37 19.21
N THR A 46 3.35 3.66 19.20
CA THR A 46 2.12 4.05 19.89
C THR A 46 2.05 3.58 21.35
N ASP A 47 2.68 2.44 21.69
CA ASP A 47 2.60 1.87 23.03
C ASP A 47 3.77 2.32 23.92
N GLN A 48 3.48 3.15 24.93
CA GLN A 48 4.46 3.63 25.92
C GLN A 48 4.89 2.55 26.93
N LYS A 49 4.25 1.38 26.93
CA LYS A 49 4.57 0.27 27.85
C LYS A 49 5.66 -0.66 27.31
N VAL A 50 5.93 -0.61 26.01
CA VAL A 50 7.09 -1.28 25.41
C VAL A 50 8.29 -0.35 25.60
N GLU A 51 9.38 -0.87 26.14
CA GLU A 51 10.62 -0.10 26.30
C GLU A 51 10.97 0.58 24.96
N PRO A 52 11.00 1.94 24.89
CA PRO A 52 10.99 2.69 23.63
C PRO A 52 12.12 2.36 22.64
N ASN A 53 13.14 1.64 23.11
CA ASN A 53 14.35 1.36 22.35
C ASN A 53 14.43 -0.08 21.83
N ASP A 54 13.59 -1.00 22.31
CA ASP A 54 13.69 -2.41 21.95
C ASP A 54 12.76 -2.75 20.77
N PRO A 55 13.28 -3.36 19.69
CA PRO A 55 12.45 -3.81 18.60
C PRO A 55 11.55 -4.97 19.04
N LEU A 56 10.37 -5.05 18.42
CA LEU A 56 9.43 -6.16 18.56
C LEU A 56 10.12 -7.47 18.17
N LYS A 57 9.95 -8.48 19.03
CA LYS A 57 10.42 -9.84 18.78
C LYS A 57 9.38 -10.59 17.97
N LEU A 58 9.42 -10.39 16.65
CA LEU A 58 8.53 -11.05 15.70
C LEU A 58 9.13 -12.38 15.24
N SER A 59 8.27 -13.40 15.07
CA SER A 59 8.66 -14.71 14.57
C SER A 59 9.16 -14.64 13.13
N THR A 60 8.51 -13.83 12.30
CA THR A 60 8.92 -13.56 10.92
C THR A 60 10.29 -12.89 10.83
N ILE A 61 10.61 -11.95 11.71
CA ILE A 61 11.95 -11.34 11.77
C ILE A 61 12.99 -12.38 12.20
N SER A 62 12.65 -13.22 13.18
CA SER A 62 13.56 -14.27 13.68
C SER A 62 13.90 -15.30 12.58
N ALA A 63 12.93 -15.61 11.71
CA ALA A 63 13.08 -16.50 10.57
C ALA A 63 13.68 -15.84 9.31
N TRP A 64 13.93 -14.52 9.31
CA TRP A 64 14.33 -13.75 8.11
C TRP A 64 15.54 -14.32 7.36
N ARG A 65 16.48 -14.93 8.08
CA ARG A 65 17.73 -15.46 7.51
C ARG A 65 17.65 -16.93 7.11
N THR A 66 16.69 -17.67 7.65
CA THR A 66 16.58 -19.12 7.50
C THR A 66 15.51 -19.51 6.50
N ASP A 67 14.45 -18.70 6.41
CA ASP A 67 13.25 -19.01 5.63
C ASP A 67 13.04 -17.93 4.56
N ASP A 68 12.15 -18.18 3.60
CA ASP A 68 11.81 -17.20 2.55
C ASP A 68 10.89 -16.09 3.07
N VAL A 69 11.26 -15.40 4.15
CA VAL A 69 10.46 -14.31 4.72
C VAL A 69 10.49 -13.09 3.82
N ARG A 70 9.34 -12.46 3.67
CA ARG A 70 9.09 -11.25 2.91
C ARG A 70 8.50 -10.19 3.83
N LEU A 71 8.63 -8.92 3.42
CA LEU A 71 8.16 -7.81 4.22
C LEU A 71 6.66 -7.93 4.57
N TRP A 72 5.85 -8.42 3.63
CA TRP A 72 4.42 -8.60 3.88
C TRP A 72 4.11 -9.68 4.92
N ASP A 73 4.97 -10.67 5.15
CA ASP A 73 4.76 -11.64 6.23
C ASP A 73 4.90 -10.95 7.59
N ILE A 74 5.88 -10.05 7.71
CA ILE A 74 6.07 -9.21 8.90
C ILE A 74 4.83 -8.34 9.13
N MET A 75 4.29 -7.74 8.06
CA MET A 75 3.05 -6.95 8.14
C MET A 75 1.87 -7.80 8.59
N ALA A 76 1.72 -9.02 8.06
CA ALA A 76 0.64 -9.94 8.46
C ALA A 76 0.74 -10.29 9.95
N GLU A 77 1.93 -10.62 10.44
CA GLU A 77 2.15 -10.90 11.87
C GLU A 77 1.80 -9.70 12.75
N ILE A 78 2.26 -8.49 12.37
CA ILE A 78 1.94 -7.25 13.10
C ILE A 78 0.42 -7.03 13.16
N ILE A 79 -0.27 -7.14 12.03
CA ILE A 79 -1.73 -6.93 11.95
C ILE A 79 -2.46 -7.95 12.82
N THR A 80 -2.06 -9.23 12.76
CA THR A 80 -2.65 -10.31 13.56
C THR A 80 -2.46 -10.12 15.05
N LEU A 81 -1.30 -9.63 15.50
CA LEU A 81 -1.00 -9.38 16.91
C LEU A 81 -1.67 -8.11 17.45
N THR A 82 -1.91 -7.13 16.59
CA THR A 82 -2.44 -5.82 16.99
C THR A 82 -3.96 -5.81 17.11
N LEU A 83 -4.65 -6.54 16.24
CA LEU A 83 -6.11 -6.54 16.19
C LEU A 83 -6.70 -7.64 17.09
N SER A 84 -7.72 -7.26 17.87
CA SER A 84 -8.49 -8.17 18.73
C SER A 84 -9.99 -8.05 18.42
N PRO A 85 -10.62 -9.09 17.85
CA PRO A 85 -10.04 -10.38 17.46
C PRO A 85 -9.10 -10.28 16.26
N SER A 86 -8.16 -11.22 16.13
CA SER A 86 -7.29 -11.30 14.97
C SER A 86 -8.11 -11.46 13.67
N PRO A 87 -7.76 -10.74 12.59
CA PRO A 87 -8.52 -10.78 11.36
C PRO A 87 -8.34 -12.12 10.63
N VAL A 88 -9.41 -12.55 9.95
CA VAL A 88 -9.37 -13.73 9.07
C VAL A 88 -8.45 -13.53 7.87
N ASN A 89 -8.35 -12.29 7.36
CA ASN A 89 -7.44 -11.92 6.28
C ASN A 89 -6.71 -10.62 6.67
N PRO A 90 -5.40 -10.65 6.95
CA PRO A 90 -4.62 -9.44 7.25
C PRO A 90 -4.45 -8.55 6.01
N PHE A 91 -4.66 -9.08 4.80
CA PHE A 91 -4.60 -8.35 3.53
C PHE A 91 -5.98 -8.06 2.95
N ARG A 92 -7.01 -7.94 3.80
CA ARG A 92 -8.37 -7.64 3.33
C ARG A 92 -8.36 -6.34 2.53
N ILE A 93 -8.92 -6.42 1.32
CA ILE A 93 -8.97 -5.29 0.41
C ILE A 93 -10.25 -4.48 0.61
N ASN A 94 -10.11 -3.15 0.59
CA ASN A 94 -11.25 -2.24 0.48
C ASN A 94 -11.57 -1.98 -1.00
N HIS A 95 -12.52 -2.69 -1.57
CA HIS A 95 -12.83 -2.57 -3.00
C HIS A 95 -13.41 -1.19 -3.38
N THR A 96 -14.13 -0.54 -2.48
CA THR A 96 -14.72 0.80 -2.73
C THR A 96 -13.66 1.89 -2.88
N TYR A 97 -12.44 1.67 -2.38
CA TYR A 97 -11.33 2.59 -2.61
C TYR A 97 -10.99 2.69 -4.11
N PHE A 98 -10.99 1.56 -4.82
CA PHE A 98 -10.67 1.53 -6.25
C PHE A 98 -11.77 2.18 -7.08
N GLU A 99 -13.03 1.99 -6.69
CA GLU A 99 -14.19 2.64 -7.33
C GLU A 99 -14.13 4.18 -7.27
N ALA A 100 -13.43 4.74 -6.29
CA ALA A 100 -13.27 6.17 -6.13
C ALA A 100 -12.07 6.78 -6.90
N LEU A 101 -11.19 5.94 -7.45
CA LEU A 101 -10.01 6.40 -8.19
C LEU A 101 -10.36 6.81 -9.63
N PRO A 102 -9.65 7.78 -10.23
CA PRO A 102 -9.71 8.03 -11.66
C PRO A 102 -9.39 6.76 -12.47
N LEU A 103 -10.02 6.58 -13.63
CA LEU A 103 -9.92 5.35 -14.44
C LEU A 103 -8.48 4.89 -14.68
N GLU A 104 -7.60 5.81 -15.09
CA GLU A 104 -6.19 5.52 -15.39
C GLU A 104 -5.43 5.00 -14.15
N GLU A 105 -5.63 5.65 -13.01
CA GLU A 105 -5.03 5.26 -11.73
C GLU A 105 -5.60 3.93 -11.24
N CYS A 106 -6.91 3.73 -11.41
CA CYS A 106 -7.61 2.53 -10.97
C CYS A 106 -7.13 1.28 -11.73
N VAL A 107 -6.93 1.36 -13.05
CA VAL A 107 -6.38 0.25 -13.85
C VAL A 107 -5.00 -0.16 -13.35
N ILE A 108 -4.12 0.81 -13.08
CA ILE A 108 -2.75 0.55 -12.58
C ILE A 108 -2.81 -0.04 -11.18
N ALA A 109 -3.59 0.57 -10.27
CA ALA A 109 -3.68 0.18 -8.87
C ALA A 109 -4.26 -1.23 -8.71
N THR A 110 -5.32 -1.57 -9.46
CA THR A 110 -5.93 -2.91 -9.43
C THR A 110 -4.99 -3.98 -9.98
N GLY A 111 -4.28 -3.71 -11.09
CA GLY A 111 -3.29 -4.63 -11.65
C GLY A 111 -2.13 -4.90 -10.68
N ALA A 112 -1.59 -3.84 -10.07
CA ALA A 112 -0.52 -3.96 -9.07
C ALA A 112 -0.98 -4.73 -7.82
N MET A 113 -2.21 -4.49 -7.35
CA MET A 113 -2.77 -5.19 -6.20
C MET A 113 -2.97 -6.68 -6.49
N VAL A 114 -3.44 -7.04 -7.70
CA VAL A 114 -3.56 -8.44 -8.12
C VAL A 114 -2.20 -9.13 -8.14
N ASP A 115 -1.16 -8.53 -8.72
CA ASP A 115 0.20 -9.10 -8.74
C ASP A 115 0.71 -9.34 -7.31
N PHE A 116 0.54 -8.36 -6.41
CA PHE A 116 0.93 -8.49 -5.02
C PHE A 116 0.20 -9.65 -4.33
N LEU A 117 -1.13 -9.70 -4.42
CA LEU A 117 -1.93 -10.74 -3.77
C LEU A 117 -1.64 -12.14 -4.32
N GLN A 118 -1.31 -12.26 -5.62
CA GLN A 118 -0.86 -13.54 -6.19
C GLN A 118 0.42 -14.02 -5.52
N ARG A 119 1.39 -13.15 -5.24
CA ARG A 119 2.61 -13.51 -4.49
C ARG A 119 2.30 -13.97 -3.07
N VAL A 120 1.32 -13.33 -2.42
CA VAL A 120 0.84 -13.73 -1.09
C VAL A 120 0.16 -15.09 -1.15
N TYR A 121 -0.70 -15.33 -2.15
CA TYR A 121 -1.42 -16.58 -2.35
C TYR A 121 -0.48 -17.79 -2.53
N MET A 122 0.66 -17.59 -3.21
CA MET A 122 1.65 -18.66 -3.44
C MET A 122 2.36 -19.16 -2.18
N LYS A 123 2.22 -18.47 -1.03
CA LYS A 123 2.88 -18.84 0.23
C LYS A 123 2.14 -19.86 1.11
N ASP A 124 0.96 -20.34 0.68
CA ASP A 124 0.14 -21.31 1.41
C ASP A 124 -0.07 -20.94 2.90
N THR A 125 -0.69 -19.78 3.11
CA THR A 125 -0.96 -19.24 4.45
C THR A 125 -2.37 -19.61 4.93
N PRO A 126 -2.68 -19.47 6.25
CA PRO A 126 -4.03 -19.76 6.77
C PRO A 126 -5.16 -18.95 6.13
N TYR A 127 -4.83 -17.80 5.54
CA TYR A 127 -5.76 -16.87 4.91
C TYR A 127 -5.79 -16.97 3.37
N THR A 128 -5.16 -18.00 2.79
CA THR A 128 -5.08 -18.23 1.34
C THR A 128 -6.43 -18.15 0.64
N ASN A 129 -7.47 -18.78 1.19
CA ASN A 129 -8.80 -18.75 0.59
C ASN A 129 -9.42 -17.34 0.58
N ALA A 130 -9.21 -16.57 1.65
CA ALA A 130 -9.73 -15.21 1.73
C ALA A 130 -9.00 -14.28 0.73
N VAL A 131 -7.68 -14.40 0.63
CA VAL A 131 -6.87 -13.69 -0.38
C VAL A 131 -7.32 -14.06 -1.80
N TYR A 132 -7.61 -15.34 -2.06
CA TYR A 132 -8.11 -15.77 -3.37
C TYR A 132 -9.45 -15.14 -3.73
N MET A 133 -10.37 -14.97 -2.77
CA MET A 133 -11.63 -14.26 -3.02
C MET A 133 -11.40 -12.81 -3.41
N ASP A 134 -10.45 -12.12 -2.76
CA ASP A 134 -10.07 -10.76 -3.10
C ASP A 134 -9.42 -10.68 -4.50
N ILE A 135 -8.52 -11.62 -4.84
CA ILE A 135 -7.93 -11.72 -6.18
C ILE A 135 -9.02 -11.86 -7.24
N LYS A 136 -9.97 -12.79 -7.04
CA LYS A 136 -11.05 -13.04 -7.99
C LYS A 136 -11.92 -11.80 -8.22
N HIS A 137 -12.17 -11.03 -7.16
CA HIS A 137 -12.94 -9.80 -7.27
C HIS A 137 -12.15 -8.73 -8.04
N LEU A 138 -10.89 -8.48 -7.63
CA LEU A 138 -10.03 -7.48 -8.27
C LEU A 138 -9.76 -7.79 -9.74
N GLN A 139 -9.57 -9.06 -10.11
CA GLN A 139 -9.35 -9.44 -11.51
C GLN A 139 -10.54 -9.10 -12.40
N LYS A 140 -11.76 -9.38 -11.94
CA LYS A 140 -12.99 -9.02 -12.68
C LYS A 140 -13.09 -7.51 -12.88
N MET A 141 -12.82 -6.75 -11.82
CA MET A 141 -12.80 -5.30 -11.88
C MET A 141 -11.70 -4.79 -12.83
N HIS A 142 -10.48 -5.31 -12.72
CA HIS A 142 -9.35 -4.89 -13.55
C HIS A 142 -9.61 -5.08 -15.05
N PHE A 143 -10.19 -6.22 -15.45
CA PHE A 143 -10.52 -6.46 -16.87
C PHE A 143 -11.60 -5.49 -17.38
N ALA A 144 -12.65 -5.24 -16.59
CA ALA A 144 -13.68 -4.28 -16.97
C ALA A 144 -13.12 -2.86 -17.13
N LEU A 145 -12.26 -2.43 -16.20
CA LEU A 145 -11.61 -1.12 -16.25
C LEU A 145 -10.63 -1.00 -17.43
N TYR A 146 -9.92 -2.09 -17.74
CA TYR A 146 -9.00 -2.12 -18.88
C TYR A 146 -9.74 -1.95 -20.21
N ASP A 147 -10.88 -2.63 -20.37
CA ASP A 147 -11.73 -2.50 -21.56
C ASP A 147 -12.27 -1.07 -21.70
N GLU A 148 -12.73 -0.47 -20.60
CA GLU A 148 -13.19 0.93 -20.57
C GLU A 148 -12.08 1.90 -20.97
N LEU A 149 -10.88 1.75 -20.38
CA LEU A 149 -9.73 2.58 -20.71
C LEU A 149 -9.32 2.41 -22.18
N HIS A 150 -9.33 1.18 -22.69
CA HIS A 150 -9.01 0.91 -24.08
C HIS A 150 -10.00 1.58 -25.05
N SER A 151 -11.31 1.54 -24.74
CA SER A 151 -12.34 2.25 -25.52
C SER A 151 -12.09 3.76 -25.52
N PHE A 152 -11.88 4.34 -24.34
CA PHE A 152 -11.62 5.77 -24.18
C PHE A 152 -10.39 6.24 -24.99
N LEU A 153 -9.28 5.50 -24.93
CA LEU A 153 -8.07 5.82 -25.67
C LEU A 153 -8.27 5.72 -27.18
N THR A 154 -9.01 4.72 -27.64
CA THR A 154 -9.31 4.51 -29.07
C THR A 154 -10.18 5.65 -29.62
N GLU A 155 -11.22 6.06 -28.89
CA GLU A 155 -12.08 7.19 -29.26
C GLU A 155 -11.30 8.50 -29.34
N ARG A 156 -10.41 8.74 -28.37
CA ARG A 156 -9.55 9.93 -28.34
C ARG A 156 -8.60 9.97 -29.54
N GLN A 157 -8.03 8.83 -29.94
CA GLN A 157 -7.18 8.73 -31.13
C GLN A 157 -7.98 9.03 -32.41
N ALA A 158 -9.15 8.41 -32.58
CA ALA A 158 -10.00 8.65 -33.74
C ALA A 158 -10.46 10.13 -33.85
N ALA A 159 -10.73 10.79 -32.72
CA ALA A 159 -11.06 12.21 -32.69
C ALA A 159 -9.88 13.11 -33.11
N ALA A 160 -8.66 12.77 -32.66
CA ALA A 160 -7.45 13.51 -33.04
C ALA A 160 -7.17 13.42 -34.55
N GLU A 161 -7.38 12.25 -35.15
CA GLU A 161 -7.22 12.03 -36.59
C GLU A 161 -8.23 12.84 -37.42
N ARG A 162 -9.49 12.94 -36.95
CA ARG A 162 -10.53 13.77 -37.61
C ARG A 162 -10.23 15.26 -37.55
N GLY A 163 -9.72 15.75 -36.42
CA GLY A 163 -9.33 17.16 -36.26
C GLY A 163 -8.18 17.58 -37.18
N ASN A 164 -7.27 16.67 -37.50
CA ASN A 164 -6.13 16.94 -38.39
C ASN A 164 -6.51 16.93 -39.88
N GLY A 165 -7.64 16.32 -40.26
CA GLY A 165 -8.10 16.20 -41.65
C GLY A 165 -8.94 17.39 -42.17
N GLN A 166 -9.40 18.30 -41.30
CA GLN A 166 -10.25 19.44 -41.69
C GLN A 166 -9.47 20.75 -41.97
N GLY A 167 -8.14 20.76 -41.84
CA GLY A 167 -7.30 21.97 -41.98
C GLY A 167 -6.72 22.27 -43.37
N THR A 168 -7.01 21.48 -44.41
CA THR A 168 -6.30 21.56 -45.72
C THR A 168 -7.17 21.92 -46.94
N VAL A 169 -8.42 22.37 -46.77
CA VAL A 169 -9.28 22.72 -47.91
C VAL A 169 -9.78 24.15 -47.83
N GLU A 170 -8.89 25.14 -47.86
CA GLU A 170 -9.26 26.51 -48.24
C GLU A 170 -8.00 27.31 -48.59
N THR A 171 -7.62 27.30 -49.87
CA THR A 171 -7.07 28.43 -50.66
C THR A 171 -6.56 27.90 -52.00
N ALA A 172 -7.45 27.79 -52.97
CA ALA A 172 -7.07 27.76 -54.39
C ALA A 172 -8.17 28.48 -55.18
N VAL A 173 -8.28 29.80 -54.96
CA VAL A 173 -8.97 30.72 -55.86
C VAL A 173 -8.08 31.94 -56.07
N ASN A 174 -7.31 31.90 -57.16
CA ASN A 174 -7.04 32.97 -58.13
C ASN A 174 -5.78 32.67 -58.94
#